data_AF-A0A967E4Y6-F1
#
_entry.id   AF-A0A967E4Y6-F1
#
_cell.length_a   1.000
_cell.length_b   1.000
_cell.length_c   1.000
_cell.angle_alpha   90.00
_cell.angle_beta   90.00
_cell.angle_gamma   90.00
#
_symmetry.space_group_name_H-M   'P 1'
#
loop_
_entity.id
_entity.type
_entity.pdbx_description
1 polymer ?
#
loop_
_entity_poly.entity_id
_entity_poly.type
_entity_poly.pdbx_seq_one_letter_code
_entity_poly.pdbx_strand_id
1 'polypeptide(L)'
;MGERLRLAEQPSPQPEGADQSNRAEEAARTTPRLTVVPSPEKDPQAHESAPYKRRLFAVVHPLQIRMLLQVIAYSLIVFVLLSIPVFSPLMEALDDPQLSWEERATVANDLLNLHARFWPWALGASVVVLIHCIHSLWLMHRVAGPLYRLRKVFPKIGEGNLSVRTTLRQHDYLAPEVDLVNHMTAQLQSKVNQIKQAQVILALDAIRVKELAVAKNDPTLVVLAKQMEQSLAAMKTSLDGFKTHNG
;
A
#
# COMPACT_ATOMS: atom_id res chain seq x y z
N MET A 1 -56.86 -36.58 -35.48
CA MET A 1 -57.31 -36.34 -36.87
C MET A 1 -58.43 -35.33 -36.79
N GLY A 2 -58.13 -34.05 -37.12
CA GLY A 2 -59.05 -32.90 -37.28
C GLY A 2 -59.91 -32.49 -36.07
N GLU A 3 -60.37 -31.25 -35.91
CA GLU A 3 -60.04 -29.94 -36.45
C GLU A 3 -60.87 -28.93 -35.62
N ARG A 4 -60.31 -27.72 -35.41
CA ARG A 4 -60.96 -26.40 -35.17
C ARG A 4 -62.06 -26.22 -34.10
N LEU A 5 -61.91 -25.16 -33.31
CA LEU A 5 -62.78 -23.96 -33.36
C LEU A 5 -62.30 -22.85 -32.42
N ARG A 6 -62.08 -21.65 -33.00
CA ARG A 6 -62.05 -20.34 -32.33
C ARG A 6 -63.48 -19.79 -32.27
N LEU A 7 -63.86 -19.15 -31.17
CA LEU A 7 -64.90 -18.11 -30.99
C LEU A 7 -64.54 -17.42 -29.65
N ALA A 8 -64.05 -16.19 -29.56
CA ALA A 8 -64.63 -14.88 -29.86
C ALA A 8 -65.83 -14.47 -28.96
N GLU A 9 -65.50 -13.66 -27.94
CA GLU A 9 -66.14 -12.38 -27.56
C GLU A 9 -67.33 -12.30 -26.57
N GLN A 10 -67.34 -11.15 -25.84
CA GLN A 10 -68.39 -10.49 -25.02
C GLN A 10 -68.32 -10.64 -23.47
N PRO A 11 -68.92 -9.72 -22.68
CA PRO A 11 -68.45 -8.35 -22.39
C PRO A 11 -68.51 -7.99 -20.88
N SER A 12 -68.10 -6.76 -20.55
CA SER A 12 -68.05 -6.12 -19.22
C SER A 12 -69.32 -6.22 -18.34
N PRO A 13 -69.16 -6.06 -17.01
CA PRO A 13 -70.11 -5.28 -16.23
C PRO A 13 -69.46 -4.13 -15.45
N GLN A 14 -70.17 -3.00 -15.45
CA GLN A 14 -69.96 -1.79 -14.63
C GLN A 14 -70.96 -1.85 -13.43
N PRO A 15 -71.01 -0.87 -12.50
CA PRO A 15 -70.47 -1.02 -11.14
C PRO A 15 -71.51 -0.77 -10.03
N GLU A 16 -71.48 -1.51 -8.91
CA GLU A 16 -72.16 -1.10 -7.66
C GLU A 16 -71.41 -1.63 -6.41
N GLY A 17 -71.18 -0.75 -5.43
CA GLY A 17 -70.50 -1.05 -4.15
C GLY A 17 -69.36 -0.07 -3.85
N ALA A 18 -69.61 1.23 -3.72
CA ALA A 18 -70.09 1.89 -2.50
C ALA A 18 -69.13 1.79 -1.29
N ASP A 19 -68.28 2.82 -1.18
CA ASP A 19 -68.40 3.80 -0.09
C ASP A 19 -67.80 3.49 1.30
N GLN A 20 -66.80 2.60 1.43
CA GLN A 20 -66.09 2.46 2.72
C GLN A 20 -64.56 2.45 2.67
N SER A 21 -63.93 2.41 1.49
CA SER A 21 -62.46 2.34 1.40
C SER A 21 -61.76 3.71 1.39
N ASN A 22 -62.46 4.80 1.06
CA ASN A 22 -61.82 6.11 0.83
C ASN A 22 -61.69 7.00 2.08
N ARG A 23 -62.23 6.60 3.24
CA ARG A 23 -62.18 7.45 4.45
C ARG A 23 -61.00 7.13 5.38
N ALA A 24 -60.27 6.05 5.12
CA ALA A 24 -59.09 5.65 5.91
C ALA A 24 -57.76 6.11 5.28
N GLU A 25 -57.72 6.44 3.98
CA GLU A 25 -56.49 6.90 3.30
C GLU A 25 -56.25 8.41 3.40
N GLU A 26 -57.26 9.21 3.77
CA GLU A 26 -57.15 10.67 3.85
C GLU A 26 -56.68 11.19 5.23
N ALA A 27 -56.67 10.33 6.26
CA ALA A 27 -56.23 10.68 7.62
C ALA A 27 -54.73 10.43 7.89
N ALA A 28 -53.98 9.87 6.92
CA ALA A 28 -52.57 9.52 7.09
C ALA A 28 -51.58 10.40 6.29
N ARG A 29 -52.04 11.50 5.67
CA ARG A 29 -51.19 12.49 5.00
C ARG A 29 -51.22 13.85 5.69
N THR A 30 -50.86 13.86 6.96
CA THR A 30 -50.50 15.09 7.69
C THR A 30 -49.00 15.07 7.97
N THR A 31 -48.21 15.38 6.94
CA THR A 31 -46.80 15.72 7.10
C THR A 31 -46.68 16.98 7.97
N PRO A 32 -45.90 16.97 9.06
CA PRO A 32 -45.66 18.19 9.83
C PRO A 32 -44.94 19.20 8.94
N ARG A 33 -45.55 20.38 8.79
CA ARG A 33 -45.00 21.55 8.09
C ARG A 33 -43.75 22.00 8.85
N LEU A 34 -42.57 21.58 8.37
CA LEU A 34 -41.28 22.09 8.81
C LEU A 34 -41.25 23.60 8.55
N THR A 35 -41.36 24.37 9.62
CA THR A 35 -41.09 25.81 9.61
C THR A 35 -39.65 25.98 9.16
N VAL A 36 -39.46 26.57 7.98
CA VAL A 36 -38.13 26.94 7.47
C VAL A 36 -37.56 27.99 8.41
N VAL A 37 -36.72 27.55 9.33
CA VAL A 37 -35.83 28.42 10.09
C VAL A 37 -34.84 29.02 9.09
N PRO A 38 -34.69 30.36 8.99
CA PRO A 38 -33.69 30.95 8.12
C PRO A 38 -32.31 30.44 8.54
N SER A 39 -31.59 29.81 7.61
CA SER A 39 -30.18 29.44 7.83
C SER A 39 -29.40 30.70 8.18
N PRO A 40 -28.54 30.68 9.21
CA PRO A 40 -27.64 31.80 9.47
C PRO A 40 -26.74 31.98 8.24
N GLU A 41 -26.75 33.21 7.77
CA GLU A 41 -25.95 33.79 6.71
C GLU A 41 -24.52 33.22 6.72
N LYS A 42 -24.20 32.53 5.63
CA LYS A 42 -22.90 31.89 5.44
C LYS A 42 -21.90 32.99 5.10
N ASP A 43 -21.20 33.46 6.13
CA ASP A 43 -20.11 34.43 6.04
C ASP A 43 -19.15 34.03 4.89
N PRO A 44 -18.97 34.87 3.85
CA PRO A 44 -18.17 34.54 2.68
C PRO A 44 -16.68 34.78 2.98
N GLN A 45 -16.16 34.13 4.00
CA GLN A 45 -14.71 34.01 4.17
C GLN A 45 -14.26 32.68 3.59
N ALA A 46 -13.79 32.78 2.35
CA ALA A 46 -13.10 31.76 1.61
C ALA A 46 -12.06 31.08 2.51
N HIS A 47 -12.34 29.84 2.92
CA HIS A 47 -11.28 28.89 3.18
C HIS A 47 -10.58 28.66 1.86
N GLU A 48 -9.55 29.47 1.62
CA GLU A 48 -8.55 29.27 0.59
C GLU A 48 -7.88 27.92 0.89
N SER A 49 -8.50 26.85 0.37
CA SER A 49 -7.90 25.52 0.38
C SER A 49 -6.69 25.61 -0.54
N ALA A 50 -5.54 25.95 0.06
CA ALA A 50 -4.27 25.92 -0.63
C ALA A 50 -4.19 24.60 -1.41
N PRO A 51 -3.98 24.63 -2.74
CA PRO A 51 -3.97 23.42 -3.52
C PRO A 51 -2.88 22.53 -2.95
N TYR A 52 -3.26 21.32 -2.53
CA TYR A 52 -2.32 20.30 -2.08
C TYR A 52 -1.37 20.00 -3.25
N LYS A 53 -0.25 20.72 -3.31
CA LYS A 53 0.84 20.46 -4.24
C LYS A 53 1.37 19.07 -3.89
N ARG A 54 0.80 18.03 -4.52
CA ARG A 54 1.45 16.73 -4.62
C ARG A 54 2.82 17.03 -5.20
N ARG A 55 3.88 16.90 -4.40
CA ARG A 55 5.26 16.93 -4.89
C ARG A 55 5.35 15.79 -5.92
N LEU A 56 5.18 16.13 -7.19
CA LEU A 56 5.21 15.19 -8.31
C LEU A 56 6.60 14.56 -8.47
N PHE A 57 7.62 15.20 -7.87
CA PHE A 57 9.01 14.78 -7.84
C PHE A 57 9.55 14.83 -6.41
N ALA A 58 9.00 13.99 -5.52
CA ALA A 58 9.63 13.73 -4.23
C ALA A 58 10.93 12.95 -4.48
N VAL A 59 12.05 13.68 -4.61
CA VAL A 59 13.45 13.21 -4.50
C VAL A 59 13.68 11.85 -5.14
N VAL A 60 14.18 11.82 -6.38
CA VAL A 60 14.57 10.60 -7.08
C VAL A 60 15.31 9.70 -6.10
N HIS A 61 14.68 8.58 -5.72
CA HIS A 61 15.20 7.74 -4.66
C HIS A 61 16.58 7.25 -5.12
N PRO A 62 17.63 7.22 -4.27
CA PRO A 62 18.97 6.82 -4.71
C PRO A 62 18.98 5.43 -5.36
N LEU A 63 18.04 4.56 -5.00
CA LEU A 63 17.80 3.26 -5.63
C LEU A 63 17.31 3.37 -7.09
N GLN A 64 16.47 4.35 -7.43
CA GLN A 64 15.98 4.57 -8.80
C GLN A 64 17.13 4.92 -9.75
N ILE A 65 18.03 5.81 -9.31
CA ILE A 65 19.20 6.20 -10.11
C ILE A 65 20.13 5.00 -10.31
N ARG A 66 20.39 4.23 -9.26
CA ARG A 66 21.23 3.01 -9.35
C ARG A 66 20.66 1.99 -10.33
N MET A 67 19.35 1.70 -10.24
CA MET A 67 18.69 0.75 -11.15
C MET A 67 18.68 1.26 -12.59
N LEU A 68 18.42 2.55 -12.80
CA LEU A 68 18.43 3.17 -14.12
C LEU A 68 19.82 3.11 -14.76
N LEU A 69 20.86 3.47 -14.00
CA LEU A 69 22.26 3.40 -14.45
C LEU A 69 22.64 1.96 -14.80
N GLN A 70 22.22 0.98 -14.00
CA GLN A 70 22.49 -0.43 -14.24
C GLN A 70 21.81 -0.93 -15.53
N VAL A 71 20.55 -0.55 -15.79
CA VAL A 71 19.84 -0.86 -17.04
C VAL A 71 20.57 -0.26 -18.25
N ILE A 72 20.92 1.03 -18.17
CA ILE A 72 21.61 1.73 -19.27
C ILE A 72 22.98 1.12 -19.51
N ALA A 73 23.75 0.84 -18.45
CA ALA A 73 25.08 0.24 -18.55
C ALA A 73 25.03 -1.13 -19.22
N TYR A 74 24.13 -2.02 -18.79
CA TYR A 74 24.00 -3.33 -19.44
C TYR A 74 23.49 -3.22 -20.88
N SER A 75 22.58 -2.29 -21.17
CA SER A 75 22.10 -2.07 -22.53
C SER A 75 23.23 -1.58 -23.44
N LEU A 76 24.10 -0.71 -22.94
CA LEU A 76 25.27 -0.21 -23.67
C LEU A 76 26.31 -1.32 -23.89
N ILE A 77 26.57 -2.15 -22.87
CA ILE A 77 27.45 -3.32 -23.00
C ILE A 77 26.94 -4.26 -24.08
N VAL A 78 25.65 -4.62 -24.07
CA VAL A 78 25.03 -5.46 -25.09
C VAL A 78 25.10 -4.80 -26.46
N PHE A 79 24.82 -3.51 -26.55
CA PHE A 79 24.92 -2.75 -27.81
C PHE A 79 26.33 -2.83 -28.41
N VAL A 80 27.37 -2.60 -27.60
CA VAL A 80 28.78 -2.68 -28.03
C VAL A 80 29.14 -4.11 -28.42
N LEU A 81 28.75 -5.10 -27.60
CA LEU A 81 29.04 -6.51 -27.84
C LEU A 81 28.41 -7.03 -29.14
N LEU A 82 27.23 -6.53 -29.50
CA LEU A 82 26.57 -6.87 -30.77
C LEU A 82 27.12 -6.06 -31.95
N SER A 83 27.52 -4.80 -31.73
CA SER A 83 28.01 -3.93 -32.81
C SER A 83 29.42 -4.30 -33.27
N ILE A 84 30.33 -4.61 -32.35
CA ILE A 84 31.74 -4.89 -32.71
C ILE A 84 31.86 -6.02 -33.75
N PRO A 85 31.30 -7.23 -33.54
CA PRO A 85 31.46 -8.32 -34.50
C PRO A 85 30.79 -8.04 -35.85
N VAL A 86 29.74 -7.21 -35.86
CA VAL A 86 29.00 -6.85 -37.08
C VAL A 86 29.79 -5.88 -37.95
N PHE A 87 30.50 -4.92 -37.35
CA PHE A 87 31.24 -3.88 -38.08
C PHE A 87 32.73 -4.17 -38.28
N SER A 88 33.40 -4.90 -37.36
CA SER A 88 34.85 -5.18 -37.43
C SER A 88 35.33 -5.79 -38.76
N PRO A 89 34.74 -6.89 -39.29
CA PRO A 89 35.30 -7.55 -40.47
C PRO A 89 35.26 -6.65 -41.71
N LEU A 90 34.28 -5.74 -41.78
CA LEU A 90 34.09 -4.86 -42.91
C LEU A 90 35.01 -3.63 -42.84
N MET A 91 35.33 -3.17 -41.62
CA MET A 91 36.35 -2.15 -41.40
C MET A 91 37.74 -2.67 -41.74
N GLU A 92 38.06 -3.90 -41.31
CA GLU A 92 39.34 -4.56 -41.64
C GLU A 92 39.50 -4.78 -43.15
N ALA A 93 38.42 -5.18 -43.84
CA ALA A 93 38.42 -5.35 -45.29
C ALA A 93 38.62 -4.02 -46.06
N LEU A 94 38.16 -2.87 -45.54
CA LEU A 94 38.40 -1.58 -46.20
C LEU A 94 39.86 -1.13 -46.13
N ASP A 95 40.54 -1.47 -45.05
CA ASP A 95 41.93 -1.06 -44.79
C ASP A 95 42.95 -1.99 -45.47
N ASP A 96 42.52 -3.12 -46.06
CA ASP A 96 43.44 -4.07 -46.69
C ASP A 96 44.11 -3.48 -47.95
N PRO A 97 45.44 -3.27 -47.92
CA PRO A 97 46.20 -2.70 -49.03
C PRO A 97 46.19 -3.57 -50.30
N GLN A 98 45.84 -4.86 -50.20
CA GLN A 98 45.90 -5.83 -51.29
C GLN A 98 44.65 -5.84 -52.19
N LEU A 99 43.54 -5.28 -51.73
CA LEU A 99 42.31 -5.20 -52.53
C LEU A 99 42.46 -4.21 -53.69
N SER A 100 41.94 -4.61 -54.85
CA SER A 100 41.79 -3.71 -55.99
C SER A 100 40.78 -2.59 -55.68
N TRP A 101 40.80 -1.54 -56.49
CA TRP A 101 39.88 -0.41 -56.33
C TRP A 101 38.40 -0.82 -56.51
N GLU A 102 38.12 -1.82 -57.36
CA GLU A 102 36.77 -2.36 -57.59
C GLU A 102 36.25 -3.11 -56.37
N GLU A 103 37.08 -3.97 -55.78
CA GLU A 103 36.73 -4.75 -54.58
C GLU A 103 36.58 -3.85 -53.35
N ARG A 104 37.39 -2.79 -53.24
CA ARG A 104 37.16 -1.79 -52.18
C ARG A 104 35.84 -1.05 -52.35
N ALA A 105 35.44 -0.75 -53.59
CA ALA A 105 34.17 -0.10 -53.85
C ALA A 105 32.97 -0.98 -53.47
N THR A 106 33.06 -2.31 -53.68
CA THR A 106 32.01 -3.24 -53.26
C THR A 106 31.92 -3.35 -51.74
N VAL A 107 33.05 -3.48 -51.04
CA VAL A 107 33.12 -3.49 -49.56
C VAL A 107 32.56 -2.19 -48.96
N ALA A 108 32.88 -1.04 -49.55
CA ALA A 108 32.35 0.25 -49.11
C ALA A 108 30.82 0.34 -49.29
N ASN A 109 30.30 -0.19 -50.40
CA ASN A 109 28.87 -0.26 -50.64
C ASN A 109 28.16 -1.21 -49.66
N ASP A 110 28.77 -2.35 -49.33
CA ASP A 110 28.28 -3.28 -48.32
C ASP A 110 28.25 -2.63 -46.93
N LEU A 111 29.26 -1.82 -46.58
CA LEU A 111 29.29 -1.07 -45.33
C LEU A 111 28.17 -0.04 -45.26
N LEU A 112 27.96 0.70 -46.34
CA LEU A 112 26.90 1.69 -46.42
C LEU A 112 25.51 1.04 -46.30
N ASN A 113 25.30 -0.11 -46.94
CA ASN A 113 24.07 -0.87 -46.86
C ASN A 113 23.84 -1.47 -45.47
N LEU A 114 24.88 -2.03 -44.85
CA LEU A 114 24.84 -2.53 -43.48
C LEU A 114 24.49 -1.41 -42.51
N HIS A 115 25.12 -0.24 -42.64
CA HIS A 115 24.85 0.94 -41.84
C HIS A 115 23.39 1.40 -41.99
N ALA A 116 22.90 1.52 -43.23
CA ALA A 116 21.52 1.90 -43.52
C ALA A 116 20.51 0.92 -42.92
N ARG A 117 20.81 -0.38 -42.93
CA ARG A 117 19.95 -1.41 -42.35
C ARG A 117 20.05 -1.48 -40.83
N PHE A 118 21.21 -1.17 -40.25
CA PHE A 118 21.47 -1.24 -38.80
C PHE A 118 20.73 -0.16 -38.01
N TRP A 119 20.73 1.10 -38.49
CA TRP A 119 20.15 2.22 -37.75
C TRP A 119 18.67 2.06 -37.37
N PRO A 120 17.77 1.58 -38.25
CA PRO A 120 16.39 1.28 -37.87
C PRO A 120 16.29 0.29 -36.69
N TRP A 121 17.12 -0.75 -36.66
CA TRP A 121 17.17 -1.70 -35.55
C TRP A 121 17.77 -1.08 -34.29
N ALA A 122 18.83 -0.28 -34.41
CA ALA A 122 19.43 0.43 -33.29
C ALA A 122 18.45 1.44 -32.65
N LEU A 123 17.66 2.14 -33.48
CA LEU A 123 16.59 3.02 -33.02
C LEU A 123 15.49 2.21 -32.31
N GLY A 124 15.06 1.10 -32.90
CA GLY A 124 14.09 0.18 -32.29
C GLY A 124 14.56 -0.33 -30.93
N ALA A 125 15.83 -0.76 -30.83
CA ALA A 125 16.44 -1.18 -29.57
C ALA A 125 16.49 -0.04 -28.54
N SER A 126 16.81 1.19 -28.97
CA SER A 126 16.81 2.37 -28.10
C SER A 126 15.43 2.67 -27.52
N VAL A 127 14.37 2.49 -28.31
CA VAL A 127 12.98 2.61 -27.85
C VAL A 127 12.65 1.53 -26.82
N VAL A 128 13.08 0.29 -27.05
CA VAL A 128 12.88 -0.81 -26.07
C VAL A 128 13.60 -0.50 -24.74
N VAL A 129 14.83 0.01 -24.79
CA VAL A 129 15.58 0.43 -23.60
C VAL A 129 14.82 1.55 -22.87
N LEU A 130 14.28 2.54 -23.60
CA LEU A 130 13.49 3.61 -23.01
C LEU A 130 12.24 3.07 -22.29
N ILE A 131 11.50 2.16 -22.93
CA ILE A 131 10.34 1.50 -22.32
C ILE A 131 10.76 0.74 -21.06
N HIS A 132 11.88 0.02 -21.11
CA HIS A 132 12.40 -0.72 -19.97
C HIS A 132 12.79 0.21 -18.81
N CYS A 133 13.41 1.36 -19.10
CA CYS A 133 13.69 2.40 -18.11
C CYS A 133 12.42 2.91 -17.45
N ILE A 134 11.40 3.28 -18.24
CA ILE A 134 10.11 3.75 -17.73
C ILE A 134 9.45 2.69 -16.83
N HIS A 135 9.45 1.43 -17.28
CA HIS A 135 8.90 0.31 -16.53
C HIS A 135 9.63 0.10 -15.19
N SER A 136 10.97 0.13 -15.21
CA SER A 136 11.83 0.04 -14.02
C SER A 136 11.55 1.17 -13.02
N LEU A 137 11.41 2.41 -13.50
CA LEU A 137 11.03 3.56 -12.66
C LEU A 137 9.65 3.37 -12.02
N TRP A 138 8.67 2.90 -12.79
CA TRP A 138 7.31 2.70 -12.30
C TRP A 138 7.23 1.61 -11.23
N LEU A 139 7.92 0.49 -11.47
CA LEU A 139 8.05 -0.60 -10.50
C LEU A 139 8.67 -0.10 -9.19
N MET A 140 9.77 0.66 -9.30
CA MET A 140 10.47 1.18 -8.12
C MET A 140 9.61 2.18 -7.33
N HIS A 141 8.78 3.00 -7.99
CA HIS A 141 7.86 3.90 -7.29
C HIS A 141 6.84 3.13 -6.44
N ARG A 142 6.31 2.01 -6.95
CA ARG A 142 5.38 1.15 -6.21
C ARG A 142 6.01 0.43 -5.02
N VAL A 143 7.34 0.31 -4.99
CA VAL A 143 8.09 -0.31 -3.87
C VAL A 143 8.57 0.75 -2.87
N ALA A 144 9.10 1.87 -3.36
CA ALA A 144 9.75 2.89 -2.53
C ALA A 144 8.77 3.61 -1.58
N GLY A 145 7.54 3.89 -2.04
CA GLY A 145 6.52 4.53 -1.20
C GLY A 145 6.18 3.72 0.06
N PRO A 146 5.80 2.44 -0.10
CA PRO A 146 5.60 1.53 1.02
C PRO A 146 6.82 1.38 1.95
N LEU A 147 8.00 1.22 1.37
CA LEU A 147 9.24 1.02 2.12
C LEU A 147 9.59 2.24 2.99
N TYR A 148 9.34 3.45 2.47
CA TYR A 148 9.52 4.68 3.23
C TYR A 148 8.59 4.76 4.44
N ARG A 149 7.34 4.29 4.30
CA ARG A 149 6.39 4.23 5.43
C ARG A 149 6.84 3.20 6.47
N LEU A 150 7.27 2.02 6.03
CA LEU A 150 7.84 0.99 6.92
C LEU A 150 9.04 1.50 7.71
N ARG A 151 9.96 2.24 7.07
CA ARG A 151 11.12 2.85 7.73
C ARG A 151 10.75 3.80 8.86
N LYS A 152 9.56 4.44 8.81
CA LYS A 152 9.06 5.29 9.90
C LYS A 152 8.35 4.53 11.01
N VAL A 153 7.93 3.30 10.74
CA VAL A 153 7.13 2.48 11.66
C VAL A 153 8.02 1.56 12.47
N PHE A 154 9.05 0.96 11.87
CA PHE A 154 9.96 0.07 12.58
C PHE A 154 10.62 0.68 13.82
N PRO A 155 11.13 1.93 13.80
CA PRO A 155 11.68 2.54 15.02
C PRO A 155 10.63 2.69 16.12
N LYS A 156 9.39 3.05 15.77
CA LYS A 156 8.28 3.18 16.74
C LYS A 156 7.95 1.86 17.40
N ILE A 157 7.93 0.76 16.64
CA ILE A 157 7.75 -0.59 17.18
C ILE A 157 8.92 -0.95 18.10
N GLY A 158 10.16 -0.63 17.69
CA GLY A 158 11.38 -0.84 18.50
C GLY A 158 11.40 -0.03 19.81
N GLU A 159 10.80 1.16 19.81
CA GLU A 159 10.59 2.01 21.00
C GLU A 159 9.43 1.52 21.89
N GLY A 160 8.81 0.38 21.57
CA GLY A 160 7.72 -0.20 22.36
C GLY A 160 6.32 0.28 21.99
N ASN A 161 6.15 1.05 20.91
CA ASN A 161 4.81 1.45 20.46
C ASN A 161 4.16 0.36 19.59
N LEU A 162 3.40 -0.53 20.24
CA LEU A 162 2.71 -1.66 19.61
C LEU A 162 1.30 -1.29 19.09
N SER A 163 0.85 -0.06 19.35
CA SER A 163 -0.41 0.47 18.84
C SER A 163 -0.33 0.95 17.39
N VAL A 164 0.87 1.01 16.82
CA VAL A 164 1.03 1.46 15.43
C VAL A 164 0.42 0.43 14.48
N ARG A 165 -0.41 0.92 13.56
CA ARG A 165 -0.94 0.16 12.43
C ARG A 165 -0.56 0.87 11.15
N THR A 166 -0.05 0.11 10.19
CA THR A 166 0.33 0.64 8.88
C THR A 166 -0.53 -0.01 7.82
N THR A 167 -1.31 0.77 7.09
CA THR A 167 -2.10 0.24 5.97
C THR A 167 -1.48 0.70 4.66
N LEU A 168 -1.12 -0.23 3.78
CA LEU A 168 -0.72 0.09 2.41
C LEU A 168 -1.92 0.04 1.47
N ARG A 169 -1.77 0.62 0.27
CA ARG A 169 -2.80 0.45 -0.76
C ARG A 169 -2.68 -0.97 -1.31
N GLN A 170 -3.82 -1.60 -1.60
CA GLN A 170 -3.90 -3.02 -2.01
C GLN A 170 -3.02 -3.42 -3.22
N HIS A 171 -2.57 -2.46 -4.03
CA HIS A 171 -1.78 -2.69 -5.25
C HIS A 171 -0.30 -2.31 -5.10
N ASP A 172 0.13 -2.01 -3.87
CA ASP A 172 1.53 -1.81 -3.53
C ASP A 172 2.22 -3.17 -3.38
N TYR A 173 3.44 -3.31 -3.89
CA TYR A 173 4.18 -4.59 -3.87
C TYR A 173 4.42 -5.15 -2.46
N LEU A 174 4.49 -4.27 -1.47
CA LEU A 174 4.84 -4.59 -0.07
C LEU A 174 3.60 -4.76 0.83
N ALA A 175 2.40 -4.81 0.26
CA ALA A 175 1.17 -4.97 1.03
C ALA A 175 1.15 -6.24 1.89
N PRO A 176 1.51 -7.44 1.37
CA PRO A 176 1.56 -8.66 2.17
C PRO A 176 2.52 -8.58 3.36
N GLU A 177 3.67 -7.94 3.19
CA GLU A 177 4.69 -7.78 4.21
C GLU A 177 4.22 -6.83 5.32
N VAL A 178 3.49 -5.77 4.96
CA VAL A 178 2.89 -4.88 5.95
C VAL A 178 1.79 -5.57 6.74
N ASP A 179 0.99 -6.43 6.11
CA ASP A 179 -0.02 -7.21 6.81
C ASP A 179 0.62 -8.18 7.83
N LEU A 180 1.72 -8.83 7.45
CA LEU A 180 2.52 -9.65 8.37
C LEU A 180 3.06 -8.83 9.56
N VAL A 181 3.60 -7.64 9.31
CA VAL A 181 4.09 -6.73 10.38
C VAL A 181 2.96 -6.29 11.30
N ASN A 182 1.79 -5.95 10.75
CA ASN A 182 0.61 -5.61 11.55
C ASN A 182 0.16 -6.79 12.41
N HIS A 183 0.13 -8.00 11.84
CA HIS A 183 -0.24 -9.20 12.56
C HIS A 183 0.73 -9.49 13.71
N MET A 184 2.03 -9.45 13.45
CA MET A 184 3.08 -9.60 14.47
C MET A 184 2.92 -8.57 15.58
N THR A 185 2.72 -7.30 15.22
CA THR A 185 2.57 -6.21 16.21
C THR A 185 1.30 -6.39 17.04
N ALA A 186 0.20 -6.85 16.44
CA ALA A 186 -1.03 -7.16 17.14
C ALA A 186 -0.87 -8.33 18.12
N GLN A 187 -0.15 -9.39 17.72
CA GLN A 187 0.16 -10.51 18.60
C GLN A 187 1.05 -10.10 19.78
N LEU A 188 2.09 -9.29 19.54
CA LEU A 188 2.93 -8.73 20.59
C LEU A 188 2.10 -7.88 21.56
N GLN A 189 1.25 -7.00 21.02
CA GLN A 189 0.36 -6.17 21.84
C GLN A 189 -0.55 -7.02 22.73
N SER A 190 -1.13 -8.09 22.19
CA SER A 190 -1.97 -9.02 22.95
C SER A 190 -1.20 -9.69 24.09
N LYS A 191 0.01 -10.20 23.80
CA LYS A 191 0.87 -10.83 24.80
C LYS A 191 1.30 -9.85 25.91
N VAL A 192 1.68 -8.62 25.55
CA VAL A 192 2.02 -7.58 26.53
C VAL A 192 0.82 -7.25 27.42
N ASN A 193 -0.38 -7.13 26.84
CA ASN A 193 -1.60 -6.90 27.61
C ASN A 193 -1.91 -8.03 28.60
N GLN A 194 -1.71 -9.29 28.19
CA GLN A 194 -1.86 -10.45 29.09
C GLN A 194 -0.87 -10.38 30.26
N ILE A 195 0.39 -10.01 30.00
CA ILE A 195 1.40 -9.86 31.05
C ILE A 195 1.05 -8.70 31.98
N LYS A 196 0.57 -7.56 31.45
CA LYS A 196 0.07 -6.43 32.26
C LYS A 196 -1.07 -6.86 33.20
N GLN A 197 -2.02 -7.64 32.69
CA GLN A 197 -3.13 -8.16 33.51
C GLN A 197 -2.63 -9.12 34.60
N ALA A 198 -1.73 -10.05 34.27
CA ALA A 198 -1.13 -10.96 35.24
C ALA A 198 -0.35 -10.21 36.32
N GLN A 199 0.40 -9.17 35.95
CA GLN A 199 1.13 -8.32 36.90
C GLN A 199 0.19 -7.64 37.90
N VAL A 200 -0.98 -7.14 37.46
CA VAL A 200 -1.97 -6.53 38.36
C VAL A 200 -2.52 -7.56 39.36
N ILE A 201 -2.83 -8.77 38.90
CA ILE A 201 -3.32 -9.85 39.77
C ILE A 201 -2.27 -10.23 40.81
N LEU A 202 -1.01 -10.44 40.38
CA LEU A 202 0.09 -10.76 41.29
C LEU A 202 0.37 -9.63 42.30
N ALA A 203 0.16 -8.36 41.92
CA ALA A 203 0.29 -7.23 42.83
C ALA A 203 -0.80 -7.23 43.91
N LEU A 204 -2.03 -7.60 43.58
CA LEU A 204 -3.11 -7.76 44.56
C LEU A 204 -2.82 -8.91 45.53
N ASP A 205 -2.32 -10.04 45.03
CA ASP A 205 -1.95 -11.17 45.88
C ASP A 205 -0.75 -10.84 46.79
N ALA A 206 0.20 -10.01 46.32
CA ALA A 206 1.30 -9.52 47.15
C ALA A 206 0.83 -8.68 48.35
N ILE A 207 -0.18 -7.83 48.14
CA ILE A 207 -0.78 -7.04 49.21
C ILE A 207 -1.42 -7.97 50.26
N ARG A 208 -2.18 -8.98 49.82
CA ARG A 208 -2.79 -9.97 50.73
C ARG A 208 -1.75 -10.75 51.53
N VAL A 209 -0.66 -11.19 50.89
CA VAL A 209 0.44 -11.89 51.57
C VAL A 209 1.09 -11.00 52.62
N LYS A 210 1.28 -9.71 52.33
CA LYS A 210 1.81 -8.74 53.28
C LYS A 210 0.90 -8.55 54.50
N GLU A 211 -0.41 -8.42 54.29
CA GLU A 211 -1.38 -8.32 55.38
C GLU A 211 -1.34 -9.54 56.29
N LEU A 212 -1.29 -10.74 55.71
CA LEU A 212 -1.16 -11.99 56.47
C LEU A 212 0.18 -12.11 57.21
N ALA A 213 1.28 -11.65 56.61
CA ALA A 213 2.59 -11.65 57.23
C ALA A 213 2.65 -10.73 58.46
N VAL A 214 2.04 -9.54 58.37
CA VAL A 214 1.92 -8.60 59.49
C VAL A 214 1.01 -9.18 60.58
N ALA A 215 -0.12 -9.78 60.22
CA ALA A 215 -1.04 -10.40 61.18
C ALA A 215 -0.41 -11.56 61.96
N LYS A 216 0.47 -12.34 61.32
CA LYS A 216 1.20 -13.45 61.96
C LYS A 216 2.52 -13.05 62.62
N ASN A 217 2.91 -11.78 62.52
CA ASN A 217 4.14 -11.22 63.08
C ASN A 217 5.41 -11.98 62.66
N ASP A 218 5.42 -12.53 61.44
CA ASP A 218 6.56 -13.28 60.90
C ASP A 218 7.51 -12.34 60.14
N PRO A 219 8.70 -12.04 60.67
CA PRO A 219 9.62 -11.08 60.06
C PRO A 219 10.15 -11.56 58.70
N THR A 220 10.21 -12.86 58.46
CA THR A 220 10.72 -13.41 57.18
C THR A 220 9.72 -13.21 56.06
N LEU A 221 8.43 -13.42 56.33
CA LEU A 221 7.34 -13.20 55.37
C LEU A 221 7.18 -11.72 55.03
N VAL A 222 7.42 -10.82 55.98
CA VAL A 222 7.39 -9.36 55.74
C VAL A 222 8.49 -8.93 54.76
N VAL A 223 9.72 -9.47 54.91
CA VAL A 223 10.83 -9.19 53.99
C VAL A 223 10.53 -9.74 52.59
N LEU A 224 10.02 -10.97 52.51
CA LEU A 224 9.65 -11.60 51.24
C LEU A 224 8.56 -10.80 50.51
N ALA A 225 7.51 -10.39 51.22
CA ALA A 225 6.42 -9.58 50.66
C ALA A 225 6.94 -8.25 50.11
N LYS A 226 7.84 -7.57 50.84
CA LYS A 226 8.47 -6.33 50.39
C LYS A 226 9.30 -6.53 49.12
N GLN A 227 10.05 -7.62 49.02
CA GLN A 227 10.85 -7.93 47.83
C GLN A 227 9.96 -8.26 46.62
N MET A 228 8.82 -8.92 46.84
CA MET A 228 7.81 -9.18 45.81
C MET A 228 7.16 -7.88 45.32
N GLU A 229 6.79 -6.96 46.22
CA GLU A 229 6.29 -5.62 45.85
C GLU A 229 7.31 -4.86 44.98
N GLN A 230 8.59 -4.87 45.37
CA GLN A 230 9.66 -4.22 44.60
C GLN A 230 9.83 -4.83 43.20
N SER A 231 9.80 -6.16 43.09
CA SER A 231 9.94 -6.87 41.82
C SER A 231 8.76 -6.60 40.89
N LEU A 232 7.54 -6.56 41.42
CA LEU A 232 6.32 -6.24 40.67
C LEU A 232 6.28 -4.76 40.27
N ALA A 233 6.81 -3.85 41.07
CA ALA A 233 6.95 -2.45 40.72
C ALA A 233 7.95 -2.26 39.57
N ALA A 234 9.12 -2.91 39.63
CA ALA A 234 10.10 -2.88 38.54
C ALA A 234 9.53 -3.47 37.24
N MET A 235 8.80 -4.59 37.34
CA MET A 235 8.11 -5.20 36.21
C MET A 235 7.07 -4.25 35.60
N LYS A 236 6.27 -3.56 36.43
CA LYS A 236 5.32 -2.56 35.97
C LYS A 236 6.01 -1.45 35.17
N THR A 237 7.10 -0.87 35.70
CA THR A 237 7.86 0.17 35.00
C THR A 237 8.36 -0.30 33.63
N SER A 238 8.81 -1.56 33.52
CA SER A 238 9.22 -2.13 32.23
C SER A 238 8.04 -2.31 31.26
N LEU A 239 6.88 -2.77 31.76
CA LEU A 239 5.67 -2.96 30.95
C LEU A 239 5.04 -1.64 30.49
N ASP A 240 5.14 -0.59 31.29
CA ASP A 240 4.64 0.76 30.96
C ASP A 240 5.42 1.39 29.79
N GLY A 241 6.66 0.94 29.54
CA GLY A 241 7.42 1.30 28.34
C GLY A 241 6.76 0.85 27.04
N PHE A 242 5.91 -0.18 27.08
CA PHE A 242 5.16 -0.64 25.92
C PHE A 242 3.81 0.07 25.82
N LYS A 243 3.65 0.90 24.78
CA LYS A 243 2.38 1.56 24.46
C LYS A 243 1.44 0.58 23.78
N THR A 244 0.29 0.38 24.41
CA THR A 244 -0.78 -0.54 23.98
C THR A 244 -2.09 0.24 23.98
N HIS A 245 -2.95 0.06 22.96
CA HIS A 245 -4.17 0.87 22.77
C HIS A 245 -5.18 0.84 23.97
N ASN A 246 -4.99 -0.05 24.95
CA ASN A 246 -5.89 -0.20 26.10
C ASN A 246 -5.20 0.08 27.46
N GLY A 247 -4.26 1.02 27.52
CA GLY A 247 -3.65 1.47 28.78
C GLY A 247 -2.99 2.82 28.63
#